data_AF-A0A2G6GPI5-F1
#
_entry.id   AF-A0A2G6GPI5-F1
#
_cell.length_a   1.000
_cell.length_b   1.000
_cell.length_c   1.000
_cell.angle_alpha   90.00
_cell.angle_beta   90.00
_cell.angle_gamma   90.00
#
_symmetry.space_group_name_H-M   'P 1'
#
loop_
_entity.id
_entity.type
_entity.pdbx_description
1 polymer ?
#
loop_
_entity_poly.entity_id
_entity_poly.type
_entity_poly.pdbx_seq_one_letter_code
_entity_poly.pdbx_strand_id
1 'polypeptide(L)'
;MKITNYDKFRKQLLQWAASFEHCVFWEDVLAETVLVGVGAEACFSEIQSLPQNEWLFGHISYDYKNKLERLVSEHSETVPFADASFFQPQFVVELTKDSFTVQKGNFDEKKLFEEIEKQNLTQTKDAKCKVDAKLSKEEYIAKVTALK
;
A
#
# COMPACT_ATOMS: atom_id res chain seq x y z
N MET A 1 20.32 -16.43 -0.28
CA MET A 1 21.16 -15.24 -0.05
C MET A 1 20.94 -14.86 1.41
N LYS A 2 21.96 -14.52 2.20
CA LYS A 2 21.77 -14.28 3.63
C LYS A 2 21.56 -12.79 3.87
N ILE A 3 20.42 -12.41 4.44
CA ILE A 3 20.13 -11.02 4.80
C ILE A 3 20.98 -10.67 6.02
N THR A 4 21.96 -9.79 5.83
CA THR A 4 22.88 -9.40 6.91
C THR A 4 22.22 -8.42 7.89
N ASN A 5 21.33 -7.56 7.39
CA ASN A 5 20.59 -6.59 8.18
C ASN A 5 19.19 -6.38 7.59
N TYR A 6 18.20 -7.05 8.20
CA TYR A 6 16.81 -7.03 7.74
C TYR A 6 16.21 -5.61 7.76
N ASP A 7 16.38 -4.86 8.85
CA ASP A 7 15.79 -3.52 8.97
C ASP A 7 16.34 -2.54 7.94
N LYS A 8 17.65 -2.61 7.66
CA LYS A 8 18.28 -1.80 6.63
C LYS A 8 17.73 -2.18 5.25
N PHE A 9 17.74 -3.47 4.92
CA PHE A 9 17.29 -3.95 3.62
C PHE A 9 15.80 -3.66 3.39
N ARG A 10 14.95 -3.81 4.41
CA ARG A 10 13.53 -3.45 4.39
C ARG A 10 13.33 -1.97 4.01
N LYS A 11 14.12 -1.05 4.57
CA LYS A 11 14.06 0.38 4.21
C LYS A 11 14.51 0.63 2.77
N GLN A 12 15.54 -0.09 2.31
CA GLN A 12 16.02 0.01 0.93
C GLN A 12 14.98 -0.51 -0.06
N LEU A 13 14.34 -1.63 0.27
CA LEU A 13 13.24 -2.22 -0.50
C LEU A 13 12.06 -1.26 -0.59
N LEU A 14 11.67 -0.62 0.51
CA LEU A 14 10.61 0.40 0.52
C LEU A 14 10.97 1.59 -0.38
N GLN A 15 12.21 2.08 -0.31
CA GLN A 15 12.67 3.18 -1.17
C GLN A 15 12.68 2.80 -2.65
N TRP A 16 13.14 1.59 -2.97
CA TRP A 16 13.10 1.06 -4.33
C TRP A 16 11.65 0.97 -4.83
N ALA A 17 10.73 0.42 -4.02
CA ALA A 17 9.32 0.31 -4.36
C ALA A 17 8.64 1.66 -4.59
N ALA A 18 9.00 2.67 -3.79
CA ALA A 18 8.48 4.03 -3.90
C ALA A 18 8.94 4.77 -5.17
N SER A 19 9.89 4.22 -5.94
CA SER A 19 10.28 4.78 -7.23
C SER A 19 9.29 4.48 -8.36
N PHE A 20 8.36 3.55 -8.13
CA PHE A 20 7.32 3.18 -9.09
C PHE A 20 6.05 4.01 -8.85
N GLU A 21 5.36 4.34 -9.94
CA GLU A 21 4.08 5.07 -9.87
C GLU A 21 3.00 4.27 -9.12
N HIS A 22 2.95 2.96 -9.37
CA HIS A 22 2.07 2.04 -8.66
C HIS A 22 2.92 1.14 -7.77
N CYS A 23 2.69 1.22 -6.46
CA CYS A 23 3.34 0.36 -5.50
C CYS A 23 2.39 0.00 -4.36
N VAL A 24 2.51 -1.22 -3.86
CA VAL A 24 1.92 -1.65 -2.59
C VAL A 24 3.01 -2.24 -1.71
N PHE A 25 2.93 -1.95 -0.43
CA PHE A 25 3.81 -2.52 0.59
C PHE A 25 2.93 -3.13 1.67
N TRP A 26 2.95 -4.46 1.75
CA TRP A 26 2.24 -5.21 2.77
C TRP A 26 3.24 -5.85 3.71
N GLU A 27 3.03 -5.68 5.01
CA GLU A 27 3.92 -6.20 6.04
C GLU A 27 3.13 -6.97 7.09
N ASP A 28 3.50 -8.22 7.26
CA ASP A 28 3.12 -9.03 8.41
C ASP A 28 4.22 -8.94 9.47
N VAL A 29 3.93 -8.17 10.51
CA VAL A 29 4.84 -7.93 11.63
C VAL A 29 5.08 -9.22 12.44
N LEU A 30 4.10 -10.12 12.51
CA LEU A 30 4.22 -11.36 13.28
C LEU A 30 5.06 -12.40 12.55
N ALA A 31 4.86 -12.51 11.24
CA ALA A 31 5.62 -13.43 10.38
C ALA A 31 6.96 -12.86 9.89
N GLU A 32 7.31 -11.62 10.26
CA GLU A 32 8.47 -10.88 9.74
C GLU A 32 8.57 -10.98 8.21
N THR A 33 7.43 -10.84 7.54
CA THR A 33 7.31 -11.01 6.08
C THR A 33 6.78 -9.74 5.45
N VAL A 34 7.43 -9.32 4.37
CA VAL A 34 7.09 -8.15 3.59
C VAL A 34 6.84 -8.59 2.16
N LEU A 35 5.67 -8.26 1.63
CA LEU A 35 5.31 -8.44 0.23
C LEU A 35 5.21 -7.07 -0.44
N VAL A 36 5.84 -6.94 -1.59
CA VAL A 36 5.85 -5.70 -2.37
C VAL A 36 5.42 -5.99 -3.79
N GLY A 37 4.39 -5.28 -4.26
CA GLY A 37 3.96 -5.28 -5.66
C GLY A 37 4.24 -3.91 -6.28
N VAL A 38 4.97 -3.86 -7.39
CA VAL A 38 5.38 -2.59 -8.04
C VAL A 38 5.17 -2.61 -9.56
N GLY A 39 5.01 -1.42 -10.12
CA GLY A 39 4.69 -1.21 -11.53
C GLY A 39 3.24 -1.62 -11.84
N ALA A 40 2.74 -1.24 -13.00
CA ALA A 40 1.40 -1.64 -13.44
C ALA A 40 1.44 -2.15 -14.89
N GLU A 41 0.94 -3.36 -15.11
CA GLU A 41 0.67 -3.91 -16.45
C GLU A 41 -0.71 -3.49 -16.94
N ALA A 42 -1.68 -3.46 -16.03
CA ALA A 42 -3.05 -3.02 -16.27
C ALA A 42 -3.62 -2.40 -14.98
N CYS A 43 -4.52 -1.43 -15.13
CA CYS A 43 -5.26 -0.81 -14.04
C CYS A 43 -6.76 -0.97 -14.24
N PHE A 44 -7.49 -1.08 -13.13
CA PHE A 44 -8.92 -1.37 -13.11
C PHE A 44 -9.63 -0.49 -12.09
N SER A 45 -10.79 0.03 -12.44
CA SER A 45 -11.67 0.81 -11.55
C SER A 45 -12.97 0.07 -11.21
N GLU A 46 -13.24 -1.07 -11.85
CA GLU A 46 -14.45 -1.85 -11.68
C GLU A 46 -14.12 -3.24 -11.12
N ILE A 47 -14.82 -3.62 -10.05
CA ILE A 47 -14.60 -4.90 -9.37
C ILE A 47 -15.05 -6.07 -10.26
N GLN A 48 -16.09 -5.88 -11.08
CA GLN A 48 -16.61 -6.92 -11.95
C GLN A 48 -15.65 -7.29 -13.10
N SER A 49 -14.74 -6.40 -13.47
CA SER A 49 -13.77 -6.61 -14.56
C SER A 49 -12.43 -7.16 -14.10
N LEU A 50 -12.28 -7.50 -12.82
CA LEU A 50 -11.00 -7.93 -12.27
C LEU A 50 -10.60 -9.30 -12.81
N PRO A 51 -9.34 -9.47 -13.26
CA PRO A 51 -8.84 -10.75 -13.73
C PRO A 51 -8.79 -11.77 -12.59
N GLN A 52 -9.06 -13.03 -12.90
CA GLN A 52 -8.92 -14.15 -11.97
C GLN A 52 -7.53 -14.79 -12.11
N ASN A 53 -7.06 -15.43 -11.03
CA ASN A 53 -5.80 -16.18 -10.99
C ASN A 53 -4.54 -15.36 -11.30
N GLU A 54 -4.59 -14.05 -11.09
CA GLU A 54 -3.45 -13.14 -11.25
C GLU A 54 -3.22 -12.35 -9.97
N TRP A 55 -1.98 -11.86 -9.80
CA TRP A 55 -1.70 -10.88 -8.76
C TRP A 55 -2.46 -9.58 -9.06
N LEU A 56 -3.17 -9.09 -8.05
CA LEU A 56 -3.94 -7.86 -8.14
C LEU A 56 -3.89 -7.14 -6.79
N PHE A 57 -3.53 -5.86 -6.83
CA PHE A 57 -3.44 -5.02 -5.64
C PHE A 57 -4.27 -3.75 -5.82
N GLY A 58 -4.79 -3.20 -4.74
CA GLY A 58 -5.65 -2.03 -4.84
C GLY A 58 -6.42 -1.73 -3.56
N HIS A 59 -7.47 -0.94 -3.70
CA HIS A 59 -8.36 -0.58 -2.61
C HIS A 59 -9.81 -0.46 -3.07
N ILE A 60 -10.71 -0.55 -2.09
CA ILE A 60 -12.12 -0.23 -2.21
C ILE A 60 -12.40 0.83 -1.15
N SER A 61 -12.97 1.97 -1.55
CA SER A 61 -13.36 3.03 -0.63
C SER A 61 -14.62 2.65 0.15
N TYR A 62 -14.83 3.31 1.29
CA TYR A 62 -16.06 3.15 2.05
C TYR A 62 -17.30 3.61 1.26
N ASP A 63 -17.16 4.63 0.41
CA ASP A 63 -18.25 5.19 -0.38
C ASP A 63 -18.70 4.28 -1.54
N TYR A 64 -17.92 3.25 -1.86
CA TYR A 64 -18.34 2.18 -2.78
C TYR A 64 -19.67 1.54 -2.35
N LYS A 65 -20.02 1.56 -1.05
CA LYS A 65 -21.32 1.11 -0.52
C LYS A 65 -22.52 1.74 -1.23
N ASN A 66 -22.40 2.98 -1.70
CA ASN A 66 -23.48 3.72 -2.35
C ASN A 66 -23.84 3.14 -3.74
N LYS A 67 -22.94 2.33 -4.32
CA LYS A 67 -23.21 1.58 -5.57
C LYS A 67 -23.91 0.24 -5.32
N LEU A 68 -23.79 -0.29 -4.10
CA LEU A 68 -24.40 -1.56 -3.70
C LEU A 68 -25.78 -1.36 -3.06
N GLU A 69 -25.93 -0.30 -2.28
CA GLU A 69 -27.12 0.00 -1.48
C GLU A 69 -27.74 1.34 -1.89
N ARG A 70 -29.03 1.54 -1.59
CA ARG A 70 -29.70 2.85 -1.75
C ARG A 70 -29.31 3.82 -0.62
N LEU A 71 -28.02 4.06 -0.45
CA LEU A 71 -27.46 4.98 0.52
C LEU A 71 -26.70 6.09 -0.20
N VAL A 72 -26.72 7.29 0.37
CA VAL A 72 -25.95 8.43 -0.12
C VAL A 72 -25.05 8.89 1.01
N SER A 73 -23.75 9.03 0.73
CA SER A 73 -22.82 9.66 1.65
C SER A 73 -23.06 11.18 1.65
N GLU A 74 -23.49 11.74 2.78
CA GLU A 74 -23.55 13.19 2.98
C GLU A 74 -22.25 13.75 3.60
N HIS A 75 -21.15 13.00 3.52
CA HIS A 75 -19.86 13.44 4.06
C HIS A 75 -19.15 14.34 3.06
N SER A 76 -18.67 15.49 3.54
CA SER A 76 -17.81 16.38 2.77
C SER A 76 -16.51 15.64 2.40
N GLU A 77 -16.32 15.28 1.14
CA GLU A 77 -15.04 14.76 0.66
C GLU A 77 -13.95 15.82 0.85
N THR A 78 -12.94 15.50 1.63
CA THR A 78 -11.78 16.38 1.87
C THR A 78 -10.62 16.10 0.92
N VAL A 79 -10.61 14.93 0.26
CA VAL A 79 -9.59 14.50 -0.71
C VAL A 79 -10.28 13.64 -1.78
N PRO A 80 -10.09 13.91 -3.08
CA PRO A 80 -10.64 13.06 -4.13
C PRO A 80 -9.94 11.70 -4.09
N PHE A 81 -10.69 10.65 -3.77
CA PHE A 81 -10.19 9.29 -3.66
C PHE A 81 -11.12 8.36 -4.43
N ALA A 82 -10.56 7.49 -5.28
CA ALA A 82 -11.38 6.64 -6.14
C ALA A 82 -12.21 5.63 -5.33
N ASP A 83 -13.44 5.34 -5.76
CA ASP A 83 -14.29 4.33 -5.11
C ASP A 83 -13.67 2.93 -5.11
N ALA A 84 -12.97 2.61 -6.19
CA ALA A 84 -12.23 1.38 -6.38
C ALA A 84 -11.07 1.67 -7.32
N SER A 85 -9.90 1.15 -7.01
CA SER A 85 -8.73 1.23 -7.87
C SER A 85 -7.85 0.02 -7.62
N PHE A 86 -7.54 -0.71 -8.68
CA PHE A 86 -6.72 -1.89 -8.66
C PHE A 86 -5.70 -1.86 -9.79
N PHE A 87 -4.58 -2.55 -9.61
CA PHE A 87 -3.59 -2.73 -10.66
C PHE A 87 -2.99 -4.13 -10.59
N GLN A 88 -2.66 -4.64 -11.78
CA GLN A 88 -1.86 -5.84 -11.93
C GLN A 88 -0.38 -5.43 -11.88
N PRO A 89 0.39 -5.90 -10.88
CA PRO A 89 1.78 -5.50 -10.71
C PRO A 89 2.66 -6.09 -11.82
N GLN A 90 3.66 -5.32 -12.26
CA GLN A 90 4.71 -5.85 -13.14
C GLN A 90 5.62 -6.80 -12.38
N PHE A 91 5.91 -6.48 -11.12
CA PHE A 91 6.81 -7.25 -10.27
C PHE A 91 6.21 -7.46 -8.89
N VAL A 92 6.37 -8.66 -8.35
CA VAL A 92 6.05 -8.99 -6.97
C VAL A 92 7.26 -9.61 -6.33
N VAL A 93 7.70 -9.05 -5.21
CA VAL A 93 8.83 -9.54 -4.43
C VAL A 93 8.42 -9.77 -2.99
N GLU A 94 9.02 -10.80 -2.40
CA GLU A 94 8.80 -11.18 -1.01
C GLU A 94 10.13 -11.16 -0.26
N LEU A 95 10.12 -10.49 0.88
CA LEU A 95 11.21 -10.40 1.83
C LEU A 95 10.77 -11.08 3.13
N THR A 96 11.52 -12.08 3.56
CA THR A 96 11.40 -12.68 4.89
C THR A 96 12.66 -12.35 5.70
N LYS A 97 12.72 -12.81 6.95
CA LYS A 97 13.93 -12.70 7.78
C LYS A 97 15.18 -13.27 7.09
N ASP A 98 15.02 -14.37 6.35
CA ASP A 98 16.13 -15.19 5.85
C ASP A 98 16.26 -15.18 4.32
N SER A 99 15.24 -14.73 3.59
CA SER A 99 15.19 -14.80 2.13
C SER A 99 14.61 -13.56 1.46
N PHE A 100 15.02 -13.34 0.22
CA PHE A 100 14.41 -12.42 -0.72
C PHE A 100 14.12 -13.20 -2.00
N THR A 101 12.88 -13.14 -2.49
CA THR A 101 12.43 -13.91 -3.65
C THR A 101 11.56 -13.05 -4.57
N VAL A 102 11.58 -13.36 -5.86
CA VAL A 102 10.71 -12.73 -6.87
C VAL A 102 9.55 -13.68 -7.15
N GLN A 103 8.35 -13.28 -6.71
CA GLN A 103 7.11 -14.04 -6.87
C GLN A 103 6.46 -13.84 -8.25
N LYS A 104 6.67 -12.66 -8.86
CA LYS A 104 6.22 -12.35 -10.23
C LYS A 104 7.21 -11.42 -10.93
N GLY A 105 7.41 -11.67 -12.22
CA GLY A 105 8.22 -10.86 -13.13
C GLY A 105 9.58 -11.48 -13.46
N ASN A 106 10.24 -10.95 -14.48
CA ASN A 106 11.46 -11.53 -15.06
C ASN A 106 12.75 -10.91 -14.51
N PHE A 107 12.81 -10.64 -13.21
CA PHE A 107 14.05 -10.19 -12.58
C PHE A 107 14.95 -11.37 -12.21
N ASP A 108 16.24 -11.18 -12.42
CA ASP A 108 17.26 -12.00 -11.77
C ASP A 108 17.29 -11.60 -10.28
N GLU A 109 16.79 -12.49 -9.41
CA GLU A 109 16.67 -12.25 -7.97
C GLU A 109 17.97 -11.74 -7.36
N LYS A 110 19.12 -12.26 -7.83
CA LYS A 110 20.42 -11.87 -7.28
C LYS A 110 20.79 -10.45 -7.65
N LYS A 111 20.58 -10.09 -8.92
CA LYS A 111 20.88 -8.74 -9.41
C LYS A 111 19.99 -7.71 -8.75
N LEU A 112 18.70 -8.01 -8.62
CA LEU A 112 17.76 -7.12 -7.96
C LEU A 112 18.09 -6.93 -6.48
N PHE A 113 18.40 -8.02 -5.78
CA PHE A 113 18.85 -7.96 -4.38
C PHE A 113 20.08 -7.05 -4.23
N GLU A 114 21.10 -7.26 -5.06
CA GLU A 114 22.32 -6.43 -5.03
C GLU A 114 22.05 -4.97 -5.37
N GLU A 115 21.16 -4.70 -6.32
CA GLU A 115 20.77 -3.34 -6.69
C GLU A 115 20.15 -2.63 -5.51
N ILE A 116 19.17 -3.25 -4.84
CA ILE A 116 18.49 -2.70 -3.66
C ILE A 116 19.48 -2.52 -2.50
N GLU A 117 20.34 -3.52 -2.24
CA GLU A 117 21.32 -3.47 -1.14
C GLU A 117 22.35 -2.34 -1.32
N LYS A 118 22.71 -2.01 -2.57
CA LYS A 118 23.67 -0.92 -2.89
C LYS A 118 23.05 0.47 -2.81
N GLN A 119 21.72 0.59 -2.75
CA GLN A 119 21.06 1.90 -2.66
C GLN A 119 21.41 2.62 -1.36
N ASN A 120 21.75 3.89 -1.47
CA ASN A 120 21.86 4.76 -0.30
C ASN A 120 20.45 5.15 0.15
N LEU A 121 20.18 4.97 1.44
CA LEU A 121 18.93 5.42 2.04
C LEU A 121 18.91 6.95 2.05
N THR A 122 17.87 7.52 1.45
CA THR A 122 17.64 8.95 1.46
C THR A 122 17.19 9.35 2.86
N GLN A 123 17.85 10.35 3.45
CA GLN A 123 17.36 10.92 4.71
C GLN A 123 16.04 11.64 4.45
N THR A 124 14.96 11.14 5.03
CA THR A 124 13.68 11.85 5.07
C THR A 124 13.85 13.08 5.95
N LYS A 125 13.64 14.28 5.39
CA LYS A 125 13.51 15.49 6.19
C LYS A 125 12.18 15.42 6.93
N ASP A 126 12.17 15.71 8.22
CA ASP A 126 10.92 15.84 8.98
C ASP A 126 10.07 16.95 8.37
N ALA A 127 9.00 16.55 7.68
CA ALA A 127 8.01 17.48 7.20
C ALA A 127 7.18 17.96 8.39
N LYS A 128 7.32 19.23 8.76
CA LYS A 128 6.43 19.85 9.75
C LYS A 128 5.05 20.04 9.12
N CYS A 129 4.13 19.15 9.45
CA CYS A 129 2.72 19.27 9.10
C CYS A 129 1.92 19.65 10.35
N LYS A 130 1.04 20.66 10.24
CA LYS A 130 0.08 20.98 11.29
C LYS A 130 -1.16 20.12 11.10
N VAL A 131 -1.46 19.26 12.07
CA VAL A 131 -2.65 18.41 12.06
C VAL A 131 -3.69 19.05 12.96
N ASP A 132 -4.82 19.44 12.38
CA ASP A 132 -5.94 20.04 13.11
C ASP A 132 -7.07 19.01 13.25
N ALA A 133 -7.64 18.89 14.46
CA ALA A 133 -8.74 17.97 14.73
C ALA A 133 -10.05 18.53 14.15
N LYS A 134 -10.73 17.73 13.31
CA LYS A 134 -12.03 18.10 12.72
C LYS A 134 -13.20 18.01 13.70
N LEU A 135 -13.04 17.28 14.80
CA LEU A 135 -14.09 17.03 15.80
C LEU A 135 -13.50 17.22 17.20
N SER A 136 -14.13 18.06 18.02
CA SER A 136 -13.75 18.22 19.42
C SER A 136 -14.23 17.05 20.27
N LYS A 137 -13.67 16.92 21.47
CA LYS A 137 -14.08 15.90 22.45
C LYS A 137 -15.55 16.10 22.85
N GLU A 138 -15.95 17.34 23.07
CA GLU A 138 -17.30 17.72 23.48
C GLU A 138 -18.32 17.39 22.37
N GLU A 139 -17.98 17.72 21.12
CA GLU A 139 -18.81 17.38 19.96
C GLU A 139 -18.93 15.87 19.75
N TYR A 140 -17.84 15.11 19.96
CA TYR A 140 -17.88 13.65 19.90
C TYR A 140 -18.83 13.06 20.95
N ILE A 141 -18.74 13.49 22.22
CA ILE A 141 -19.62 13.01 23.29
C ILE A 141 -21.09 13.35 22.99
N ALA A 142 -21.35 14.56 22.48
CA ALA A 142 -22.69 14.96 22.09
C ALA A 142 -23.26 14.06 20.98
N LYS A 143 -22.48 13.78 19.93
CA LYS A 143 -22.86 12.87 18.84
C LYS A 143 -23.15 11.46 19.34
N VAL A 144 -22.28 10.88 20.17
CA VAL A 144 -22.46 9.53 20.72
C VAL A 144 -23.71 9.44 21.61
N THR A 145 -23.98 10.47 22.41
CA THR A 145 -25.16 10.50 23.28
C THR A 145 -26.47 10.60 22.49
N ALA A 146 -26.44 11.26 21.32
CA ALA A 146 -27.58 11.39 20.42
C ALA A 146 -27.90 10.12 19.60
N LEU A 147 -27.02 9.11 19.58
CA LEU A 147 -27.24 7.82 18.92
C LEU A 147 -28.09 6.84 19.75
N LYS A 148 -28.71 7.31 20.85
CA LYS A 148 -29.59 6.53 21.72
C LYS A 148 -30.99 6.33 21.14
#